data_AF-A0A1S9PLU9-F1
#
_entry.id   AF-A0A1S9PLU9-F1
#
_cell.length_a   1.000
_cell.length_b   1.000
_cell.length_c   1.000
_cell.angle_alpha   90.00
_cell.angle_beta   90.00
_cell.angle_gamma   90.00
#
_symmetry.space_group_name_H-M   'P 1'
#
loop_
_entity.id
_entity.type
_entity.pdbx_description
1 polymer ?
#
loop_
_entity_poly.entity_id
_entity_poly.type
_entity_poly.pdbx_seq_one_letter_code
_entity_poly.pdbx_strand_id
1 'polypeptide(L)'
;MEEFYIDVELSRGLTRIQVDEVPPEQWDMPYTPQFIIEFRDGNEFITLTLQLEDGHWYDRSARLPDDDYPRPPDAEPTDPYYQSPLTAQAIQAVGEAISRHMIVHLTAYMGLFVPVFRTPTLN
;
A
#
# COMPACT_ATOMS: atom_id res chain seq x y z
N MET A 1 -2.58 -1.95 16.11
CA MET A 1 -2.71 -2.41 14.72
C MET A 1 -2.35 -3.87 14.70
N GLU A 2 -3.10 -4.70 13.99
CA GLU A 2 -2.68 -6.06 13.69
C GLU A 2 -1.60 -5.98 12.61
N GLU A 3 -0.53 -6.76 12.76
CA GLU A 3 0.55 -6.80 11.78
C GLU A 3 0.01 -7.32 10.43
N PHE A 4 0.23 -6.55 9.35
CA PHE A 4 -0.24 -6.89 8.01
C PHE A 4 0.96 -7.31 7.14
N TYR A 5 0.88 -8.52 6.60
CA TYR A 5 1.91 -9.09 5.71
C TYR A 5 1.30 -9.53 4.38
N ILE A 6 2.04 -9.32 3.29
CA ILE A 6 1.75 -9.88 1.97
C ILE A 6 2.95 -10.67 1.45
N ASP A 7 2.68 -11.71 0.67
CA ASP A 7 3.70 -12.49 -0.02
C ASP A 7 3.63 -12.17 -1.52
N VAL A 8 4.73 -11.71 -2.11
CA VAL A 8 4.82 -11.24 -3.51
C VAL A 8 6.04 -11.86 -4.20
N GLU A 9 5.87 -12.29 -5.45
CA GLU A 9 6.98 -12.76 -6.29
C GLU A 9 7.76 -11.56 -6.83
N LEU A 10 8.97 -11.33 -6.31
CA LEU A 10 9.89 -10.30 -6.80
C LEU A 10 10.99 -10.94 -7.66
N SER A 11 11.92 -10.13 -8.18
CA SER A 11 13.00 -10.60 -9.06
C SER A 11 13.89 -11.70 -8.46
N ARG A 12 13.92 -11.82 -7.13
CA ARG A 12 14.70 -12.82 -6.39
C ARG A 12 13.86 -13.99 -5.85
N GLY A 13 12.56 -14.02 -6.17
CA GLY A 13 11.62 -15.04 -5.72
C GLY A 13 10.54 -14.50 -4.78
N LEU A 14 9.81 -15.44 -4.19
CA LEU A 14 8.76 -15.14 -3.21
C LEU A 14 9.33 -14.40 -1.99
N THR A 15 8.83 -13.18 -1.78
CA THR A 15 9.28 -12.26 -0.73
C THR A 15 8.10 -11.89 0.15
N ARG A 16 8.29 -12.00 1.47
CA ARG A 16 7.34 -11.51 2.46
C ARG A 16 7.59 -10.04 2.73
N ILE A 17 6.54 -9.25 2.65
CA ILE A 17 6.56 -7.80 2.82
C ILE A 17 5.64 -7.47 4.01
N GLN A 18 6.19 -6.79 5.00
CA GLN A 18 5.39 -6.14 6.04
C GLN A 18 4.81 -4.85 5.47
N VAL A 19 3.55 -4.60 5.78
CA VAL A 19 2.83 -3.43 5.27
C VAL A 19 2.12 -2.74 6.42
N ASP A 20 2.36 -1.46 6.56
CA ASP A 20 1.74 -0.59 7.56
C ASP A 20 0.92 0.50 6.86
N GLU A 21 -0.36 0.62 7.21
CA GLU A 21 -1.23 1.67 6.66
C GLU A 21 -0.85 3.02 7.27
N VAL A 22 -0.64 4.02 6.42
CA VAL A 22 -0.45 5.40 6.87
C VAL A 22 -1.82 5.97 7.23
N PRO A 23 -2.00 6.55 8.42
CA PRO A 23 -3.27 7.17 8.81
C PRO A 23 -3.69 8.28 7.83
N PRO A 24 -4.99 8.46 7.55
CA PRO A 24 -5.48 9.48 6.61
C PRO A 24 -5.03 10.91 6.94
N GLU A 25 -4.77 11.21 8.21
CA GLU A 25 -4.30 12.51 8.67
C GLU A 25 -2.84 12.81 8.25
N GLN A 26 -2.10 11.78 7.82
CA GLN A 26 -0.69 11.86 7.44
C GLN A 26 -0.47 11.66 5.93
N TRP A 27 -1.53 11.48 5.14
CA TRP A 27 -1.41 11.40 3.69
C TRP A 27 -0.95 12.75 3.11
N ASP A 28 -0.06 12.71 2.12
CA ASP A 28 0.41 13.93 1.46
C ASP A 28 -0.72 14.61 0.67
N MET A 29 -1.69 13.83 0.18
CA MET A 29 -2.83 14.30 -0.60
C MET A 29 -4.14 13.67 -0.10
N PRO A 30 -5.25 14.43 -0.09
CA PRO A 30 -6.57 13.88 0.22
C PRO A 30 -6.91 12.70 -0.69
N TYR A 31 -7.57 11.68 -0.14
CA TYR A 31 -8.05 10.51 -0.89
C TYR A 31 -6.97 9.72 -1.63
N THR A 32 -5.73 9.82 -1.17
CA THR A 32 -4.59 9.14 -1.79
C THR A 32 -3.95 8.20 -0.75
N PRO A 33 -4.46 6.97 -0.60
CA PRO A 33 -4.00 6.04 0.42
C PRO A 33 -2.50 5.77 0.31
N GLN A 34 -1.82 5.78 1.45
CA GLN A 34 -0.40 5.48 1.54
C GLN A 34 -0.13 4.29 2.45
N PHE A 35 0.87 3.49 2.09
CA PHE A 35 1.29 2.29 2.82
C PHE A 35 2.79 2.26 2.91
N ILE A 36 3.32 2.11 4.12
CA ILE A 36 4.73 1.84 4.34
C ILE A 36 4.95 0.35 4.15
N ILE A 37 5.90 -0.02 3.30
CA ILE A 37 6.30 -1.41 3.08
C ILE A 37 7.72 -1.62 3.59
N GLU A 38 7.94 -2.75 4.25
CA GLU A 38 9.24 -3.14 4.78
C GLU A 38 9.54 -4.60 4.43
N PHE A 39 10.69 -4.84 3.81
CA PHE A 39 11.12 -6.18 3.47
C PHE A 39 12.63 -6.26 3.30
N ARG A 40 13.16 -7.49 3.28
CA ARG A 40 14.57 -7.75 3.03
C ARG A 40 14.78 -8.21 1.59
N ASP A 41 15.53 -7.43 0.81
CA ASP A 41 15.97 -7.81 -0.52
C ASP A 41 17.43 -8.27 -0.50
N GLY A 42 17.63 -9.57 -0.31
CA GLY A 42 18.96 -10.19 -0.21
C GLY A 42 19.75 -9.66 0.99
N ASN A 43 20.64 -8.69 0.76
CA ASN A 43 21.52 -8.14 1.79
C ASN A 43 21.02 -6.82 2.40
N GLU A 44 19.99 -6.20 1.84
CA GLU A 44 19.52 -4.89 2.28
C GLU A 44 18.09 -4.96 2.78
N PHE A 45 17.77 -4.14 3.78
CA PHE A 45 16.40 -3.88 4.18
C PHE A 45 15.89 -2.69 3.38
N ILE A 46 14.76 -2.87 2.73
CA ILE A 46 14.08 -1.87 1.93
C ILE A 46 12.85 -1.43 2.72
N THR A 47 12.77 -0.12 2.96
CA THR A 47 11.57 0.54 3.48
C THR A 47 11.14 1.59 2.47
N LEU A 48 9.88 1.54 2.03
CA LEU A 48 9.32 2.45 1.03
C LEU A 48 7.90 2.87 1.43
N THR A 49 7.47 4.04 0.98
CA THR A 49 6.05 4.42 1.05
C THR A 49 5.44 4.29 -0.33
N LEU A 50 4.49 3.37 -0.48
CA LEU A 50 3.68 3.25 -1.68
C LEU A 50 2.43 4.11 -1.56
N GLN A 51 2.09 4.77 -2.67
CA GLN A 51 0.92 5.63 -2.79
C GLN A 51 0.01 5.12 -3.91
N LEU A 52 -1.29 5.04 -3.63
CA LEU A 52 -2.32 4.74 -4.64
C LEU A 52 -2.95 6.04 -5.13
N GLU A 53 -2.75 6.37 -6.39
CA GLU A 53 -3.26 7.59 -7.02
C GLU A 53 -3.86 7.26 -8.38
N ASP A 54 -5.11 7.69 -8.61
CA ASP A 54 -5.85 7.43 -9.85
C ASP A 54 -5.81 5.95 -10.31
N GLY A 55 -5.90 5.03 -9.35
CA GLY A 55 -5.88 3.59 -9.61
C GLY A 55 -4.50 3.00 -9.94
N HIS A 56 -3.43 3.78 -9.78
CA HIS A 56 -2.06 3.35 -10.05
C HIS A 56 -1.19 3.46 -8.80
N TRP A 57 -0.30 2.49 -8.62
CA TRP A 57 0.62 2.46 -7.49
C TRP A 57 1.95 3.12 -7.83
N TYR A 58 2.46 3.95 -6.92
CA TYR A 58 3.73 4.65 -7.09
C TYR A 58 4.55 4.59 -5.81
N ASP A 59 5.86 4.69 -5.97
CA ASP A 59 6.74 5.07 -4.88
C ASP A 59 6.60 6.58 -4.63
N ARG A 60 6.16 6.94 -3.43
CA ARG A 60 5.95 8.33 -2.98
C ARG A 60 7.20 9.18 -3.21
N SER A 61 8.37 8.66 -2.84
CA SER A 61 9.63 9.41 -2.90
C SER A 61 10.09 9.65 -4.35
N ALA A 62 9.72 8.76 -5.27
CA ALA A 62 10.02 8.90 -6.70
C ALA A 62 9.06 9.82 -7.45
N ARG A 63 7.82 10.02 -6.96
CA ARG A 63 6.78 10.85 -7.61
C ARG A 63 6.79 12.32 -7.15
N LEU A 64 7.27 12.60 -5.93
CA LEU A 64 7.41 13.95 -5.39
C LEU A 64 8.45 14.90 -6.04
N PRO A 65 9.35 14.53 -6.98
CA PRO A 65 10.25 15.49 -7.59
C PRO A 65 9.54 16.55 -8.45
N ASP A 66 8.32 16.28 -8.95
CA ASP A 66 7.80 16.95 -10.15
C ASP A 66 6.55 17.85 -10.02
N ASP A 67 5.87 18.01 -8.86
CA ASP A 67 4.56 18.71 -8.87
C ASP A 67 4.35 19.92 -7.94
N ASP A 68 3.58 20.86 -8.52
CA ASP A 68 3.13 22.21 -8.14
C ASP A 68 2.35 22.35 -6.80
N TYR A 69 2.42 21.37 -5.91
CA TYR A 69 1.67 21.39 -4.66
C TYR A 69 2.52 21.86 -3.47
N PRO A 70 2.02 22.80 -2.65
CA PRO A 70 2.73 23.23 -1.46
C PRO A 70 2.84 22.06 -0.49
N ARG A 71 4.07 21.60 -0.28
CA ARG A 71 4.37 20.54 0.68
C ARG A 71 4.05 21.00 2.11
N PRO A 72 3.68 20.07 2.99
CA PRO A 72 3.70 20.34 4.42
C PRO A 72 5.08 20.88 4.83
N PRO A 73 5.15 21.86 5.74
CA PRO A 73 6.42 22.47 6.16
C PRO A 73 7.39 21.47 6.80
N ASP A 74 6.88 20.30 7.22
CA ASP A 74 7.65 19.22 7.87
C ASP A 74 7.98 18.05 6.92
N ALA A 75 7.73 18.19 5.61
CA ALA A 75 8.06 17.15 4.64
C ALA A 75 9.59 16.96 4.58
N GLU A 76 10.03 15.69 4.60
CA GLU A 76 11.44 15.36 4.43
C GLU A 76 11.99 15.92 3.10
N PRO A 77 13.25 16.39 3.07
CA PRO A 77 13.86 16.88 1.85
C PRO A 77 13.92 15.75 0.82
N THR A 78 13.28 15.94 -0.34
CA THR A 78 13.41 15.01 -1.47
C THR A 78 14.82 15.05 -2.02
N ASP A 79 15.43 13.88 -2.16
CA ASP A 79 16.67 13.70 -2.91
C ASP A 79 16.34 13.70 -4.41
N PRO A 80 16.79 14.70 -5.20
CA PRO A 80 16.54 14.74 -6.64
C PRO A 80 17.25 13.61 -7.41
N TYR A 81 18.16 12.88 -6.76
CA TYR A 81 18.84 11.72 -7.32
C TYR A 81 18.26 10.40 -6.82
N TYR A 82 17.14 10.45 -6.08
CA TYR A 82 16.47 9.27 -5.58
C TYR A 82 16.08 8.33 -6.73
N GLN A 83 16.47 7.07 -6.60
CA GLN A 83 16.01 5.99 -7.46
C GLN A 83 15.26 5.00 -6.59
N SER A 84 14.02 4.69 -6.99
CA SER A 84 13.25 3.67 -6.30
C SER A 84 14.01 2.34 -6.35
N PRO A 85 14.19 1.65 -5.20
CA PRO A 85 14.86 0.36 -5.18
C PRO A 85 13.98 -0.75 -5.77
N LEU A 86 12.69 -0.47 -6.01
CA LEU A 86 11.78 -1.35 -6.74
C LEU A 86 11.57 -0.87 -8.17
N THR A 87 11.45 -1.82 -9.10
CA THR A 87 11.01 -1.51 -10.46
C THR A 87 9.53 -1.13 -10.47
N ALA A 88 9.09 -0.37 -11.48
CA ALA A 88 7.66 -0.03 -11.63
C ALA A 88 6.75 -1.27 -11.64
N GLN A 89 7.19 -2.36 -12.27
CA GLN A 89 6.44 -3.63 -12.27
C GLN A 89 6.34 -4.25 -10.88
N ALA A 90 7.43 -4.22 -10.09
CA ALA A 90 7.41 -4.71 -8.72
C ALA A 90 6.49 -3.86 -7.85
N ILE A 91 6.51 -2.54 -8.01
CA ILE A 91 5.60 -1.62 -7.32
C ILE A 91 4.14 -1.98 -7.61
N GLN A 92 3.77 -2.20 -8.89
CA GLN A 92 2.41 -2.63 -9.23
C GLN A 92 2.06 -3.98 -8.59
N ALA A 93 2.96 -4.97 -8.63
CA ALA A 93 2.70 -6.29 -8.06
C ALA A 93 2.46 -6.23 -6.54
N VAL A 94 3.26 -5.42 -5.83
CA VAL A 94 3.08 -5.18 -4.39
C VAL A 94 1.77 -4.45 -4.13
N GLY A 95 1.50 -3.37 -4.87
CA GLY A 95 0.26 -2.62 -4.78
C GLY A 95 -0.98 -3.46 -5.03
N GLU A 96 -0.98 -4.32 -6.05
CA GLU A 96 -2.08 -5.26 -6.31
C GLU A 96 -2.28 -6.27 -5.17
N ALA A 97 -1.21 -6.73 -4.52
CA ALA A 97 -1.31 -7.59 -3.36
C ALA A 97 -1.94 -6.85 -2.17
N ILE A 98 -1.55 -5.60 -1.93
CA ILE A 98 -2.18 -4.72 -0.93
C ILE A 98 -3.66 -4.53 -1.23
N SER A 99 -4.01 -4.14 -2.46
CA SER A 99 -5.41 -3.95 -2.89
C SER A 99 -6.25 -5.21 -2.67
N ARG A 100 -5.72 -6.39 -3.04
CA ARG A 100 -6.42 -7.67 -2.82
C ARG A 100 -6.66 -7.94 -1.34
N HIS A 101 -5.67 -7.69 -0.50
CA HIS A 101 -5.83 -7.85 0.94
C HIS A 101 -6.91 -6.91 1.49
N MET A 102 -6.89 -5.63 1.11
CA MET A 102 -7.90 -4.65 1.52
C MET A 102 -9.31 -5.04 1.08
N ILE A 103 -9.46 -5.54 -0.16
CA ILE A 103 -10.75 -6.03 -0.67
C ILE A 103 -11.26 -7.20 0.18
N VAL A 104 -10.39 -8.15 0.53
CA VAL A 104 -10.76 -9.28 1.39
C VAL A 104 -11.17 -8.79 2.78
N HIS A 105 -10.41 -7.87 3.37
CA HIS A 105 -10.71 -7.31 4.68
C HIS A 105 -12.07 -6.58 4.68
N LEU A 106 -12.31 -5.73 3.67
CA LEU A 106 -13.58 -5.04 3.48
C LEU A 106 -14.74 -6.02 3.29
N THR A 107 -14.54 -7.04 2.45
CA THR A 107 -15.56 -8.06 2.16
C THR A 107 -15.91 -8.85 3.42
N ALA A 108 -14.90 -9.27 4.20
CA ALA A 108 -15.10 -9.96 5.46
C ALA A 108 -15.86 -9.07 6.47
N TYR A 109 -15.46 -7.81 6.58
CA TYR A 109 -16.14 -6.83 7.43
C TYR A 109 -17.60 -6.64 7.02
N MET A 110 -17.87 -6.37 5.74
CA MET A 110 -19.24 -6.21 5.21
C MET A 110 -20.07 -7.48 5.37
N GLY A 111 -19.47 -8.66 5.22
CA GLY A 111 -20.11 -9.96 5.42
C GLY A 111 -20.64 -10.16 6.84
N LEU A 112 -20.04 -9.51 7.86
CA LEU A 112 -20.55 -9.51 9.24
C LEU A 112 -21.82 -8.67 9.41
N PHE A 113 -22.07 -7.71 8.52
CA PHE A 113 -23.26 -6.84 8.56
C PHE A 113 -24.38 -7.30 7.64
N VAL A 114 -24.14 -8.29 6.76
CA VAL A 114 -25.20 -8.95 6.02
C VAL A 114 -25.80 -10.04 6.92
N PRO A 115 -27.03 -9.88 7.44
CA PRO A 115 -27.65 -10.95 8.21
C PRO A 115 -27.75 -12.19 7.33
N VAL A 116 -27.12 -13.28 7.77
CA VAL A 116 -27.36 -14.62 7.22
C VAL A 116 -28.87 -14.79 7.16
N PHE A 117 -29.41 -14.96 5.95
CA PHE A 117 -30.83 -15.01 5.66
C PHE A 117 -31.63 -15.67 6.79
N ARG A 118 -32.72 -15.01 7.22
CA ARG A 118 -33.69 -15.62 8.13
C ARG A 118 -34.08 -16.98 7.54
N THR A 119 -33.97 -18.00 8.37
CA THR A 119 -34.40 -19.38 8.16
C THR A 119 -35.61 -19.43 7.22
N PRO A 120 -35.59 -20.19 6.11
CA PRO A 120 -36.77 -20.32 5.28
C PRO A 120 -37.87 -20.93 6.14
N THR A 121 -38.92 -20.16 6.40
CA THR A 121 -40.18 -20.70 6.90
C THR A 121 -40.68 -21.70 5.87
N LEU A 122 -40.55 -22.98 6.20
CA LEU A 122 -41.29 -24.06 5.54
C LEU A 122 -42.78 -23.72 5.64
N ASN A 123 -43.44 -23.57 4.47
CA ASN A 123 -44.90 -23.53 4.37
C ASN A 123 -45.51 -24.85 4.87
#